data_AF-A0A1H9LK78-F1
#
_entry.id   AF-A0A1H9LK78-F1
#
_cell.length_a   1.000
_cell.length_b   1.000
_cell.length_c   1.000
_cell.angle_alpha   90.00
_cell.angle_beta   90.00
_cell.angle_gamma   90.00
#
_symmetry.space_group_name_H-M   'P 1'
#
loop_
_entity.id
_entity.type
_entity.pdbx_description
1 polymer ?
#
loop_
_entity_poly.entity_id
_entity_poly.type
_entity_poly.pdbx_seq_one_letter_code
_entity_poly.pdbx_strand_id
1 'polypeptide(L)' 'MSTSLWDAPIWQDSGTWIVLGISLLFLVVGAIMHRTIMKVVRTPPPPDSAPPENQPPR' A
#
# COMPACT_ATOMS: atom_id res chain seq x y z
N MET A 1 -12.52 29.87 -31.53
CA MET A 1 -13.36 29.31 -30.45
C MET A 1 -13.00 27.84 -30.29
N SER A 2 -11.92 27.57 -29.56
CA SER A 2 -11.50 26.22 -29.19
C SER A 2 -11.82 26.06 -27.71
N THR A 3 -13.06 25.67 -27.41
CA THR A 3 -13.49 25.36 -26.05
C THR A 3 -12.74 24.14 -25.57
N SER A 4 -11.77 24.39 -24.71
CA SER A 4 -10.97 23.43 -23.97
C SER A 4 -11.88 22.35 -23.37
N LEU A 5 -11.72 21.10 -23.80
CA LEU A 5 -12.22 19.93 -23.07
C LEU A 5 -11.70 19.89 -21.61
N TRP A 6 -10.64 20.65 -21.34
CA TRP A 6 -10.09 20.91 -20.01
C TRP A 6 -10.96 21.82 -19.12
N ASP A 7 -11.88 22.60 -19.69
CA ASP A 7 -12.89 23.41 -18.96
C ASP A 7 -14.22 22.65 -18.80
N ALA A 8 -14.23 21.34 -19.02
CA ALA A 8 -15.42 20.54 -18.83
C ALA A 8 -15.89 20.65 -17.36
N PRO A 9 -17.19 20.94 -17.10
CA PRO A 9 -17.75 21.14 -15.76
C PRO A 9 -17.38 20.04 -14.75
N ILE A 10 -17.10 18.83 -15.25
CA ILE A 10 -16.70 17.66 -14.46
C ILE A 10 -15.40 17.86 -13.67
N TRP A 11 -14.45 18.68 -14.14
CA TRP A 11 -13.16 18.93 -13.46
C TRP A 11 -13.22 20.12 -12.49
N GLN A 12 -14.20 21.01 -12.67
CA GLN A 12 -14.47 22.15 -11.78
C GLN A 12 -15.42 21.78 -10.63
N ASP A 13 -16.15 20.66 -10.76
CA ASP A 13 -17.04 20.17 -9.72
C ASP A 13 -16.26 19.72 -8.49
N SER A 14 -16.58 20.32 -7.34
CA SER A 14 -15.97 19.97 -6.05
C SER A 14 -16.19 18.49 -5.71
N GLY A 15 -17.30 17.91 -6.15
CA GLY A 15 -17.59 16.49 -5.98
C GLY A 15 -16.55 15.58 -6.64
N THR A 16 -16.07 15.92 -7.83
CA THR A 16 -15.08 15.11 -8.55
C THR A 16 -13.74 15.08 -7.84
N TRP A 17 -13.28 16.21 -7.31
CA TRP A 17 -12.05 16.27 -6.51
C TRP A 17 -12.13 15.47 -5.23
N ILE A 18 -13.30 15.44 -4.59
CA ILE A 18 -13.56 14.63 -3.39
C ILE A 18 -13.51 13.15 -3.73
N VAL A 19 -14.17 12.72 -4.81
CA VAL A 19 -14.15 11.32 -5.25
C VAL A 19 -12.74 10.88 -5.66
N LEU A 20 -11.99 11.73 -6.36
CA LEU A 20 -10.58 11.48 -6.68
C LEU A 20 -9.72 11.36 -5.40
N GLY A 21 -9.90 12.28 -4.46
CA GLY A 21 -9.21 12.26 -3.17
C GLY A 21 -9.51 10.99 -2.36
N ILE A 22 -10.79 10.61 -2.26
CA ILE A 22 -11.22 9.40 -1.55
C ILE A 22 -10.71 8.14 -2.25
N SER A 23 -10.77 8.08 -3.58
CA SER A 23 -10.27 6.94 -4.36
C SER A 23 -8.76 6.75 -4.14
N LEU A 24 -8.01 7.85 -4.18
CA LEU A 24 -6.57 7.83 -3.91
C LEU A 24 -6.29 7.41 -2.46
N LEU A 25 -7.03 7.94 -1.50
CA LEU A 25 -6.91 7.57 -0.09
C LEU A 25 -7.14 6.06 0.12
N PHE A 26 -8.16 5.51 -0.54
CA PHE A 26 -8.48 4.08 -0.45
C PHE A 26 -7.36 3.20 -1.02
N LEU A 27 -6.78 3.61 -2.16
CA LEU A 27 -5.61 2.95 -2.72
C LEU A 27 -4.43 2.97 -1.75
N VAL A 28 -4.15 4.12 -1.13
CA VAL A 28 -3.05 4.28 -0.16
C VAL A 28 -3.27 3.39 1.06
N VAL A 29 -4.48 3.38 1.62
CA VAL A 29 -4.82 2.52 2.76
C VAL A 29 -4.68 1.05 2.41
N GLY A 30 -5.19 0.63 1.24
CA GLY A 30 -5.04 -0.74 0.75
C GLY A 30 -3.57 -1.14 0.56
N ALA A 31 -2.77 -0.25 -0.02
CA ALA A 31 -1.34 -0.47 -0.22
C ALA A 31 -0.57 -0.57 1.12
N ILE A 32 -0.91 0.27 2.10
CA ILE A 32 -0.33 0.21 3.46
C ILE A 32 -0.70 -1.11 4.12
N MET A 33 -1.96 -1.53 4.07
CA MET A 33 -2.41 -2.80 4.65
C MET A 33 -1.66 -3.96 4.01
N HIS A 34 -1.59 -4.00 2.67
CA HIS A 34 -0.88 -5.03 1.93
C HIS A 34 0.63 -5.05 2.28
N ARG A 35 1.26 -3.88 2.37
CA ARG A 35 2.66 -3.73 2.82
C ARG A 35 2.86 -4.27 4.23
N THR A 36 1.95 -3.97 5.15
CA THR A 36 2.06 -4.37 6.56
C THR A 36 1.90 -5.88 6.70
N ILE A 37 0.90 -6.47 6.03
CA ILE A 37 0.69 -7.93 5.98
C ILE A 37 1.93 -8.61 5.40
N MET A 38 2.44 -8.14 4.26
CA MET A 38 3.64 -8.74 3.68
C MET A 38 4.88 -8.54 4.55
N LYS A 39 4.99 -7.42 5.28
CA LYS A 39 6.09 -7.19 6.21
C LYS A 39 6.03 -8.14 7.41
N VAL A 40 4.84 -8.40 7.96
CA VAL A 40 4.65 -9.35 9.06
C VAL A 40 4.89 -10.78 8.58
N VAL A 41 4.30 -11.19 7.45
CA VAL A 41 4.45 -12.54 6.88
C VAL A 41 5.89 -12.82 6.48
N ARG A 42 6.60 -11.83 5.92
CA ARG A 42 8.00 -11.97 5.51
C ARG A 42 8.99 -11.56 6.59
N THR A 43 8.55 -11.27 7.82
CA THR A 43 9.50 -11.13 8.93
C THR A 43 10.14 -12.51 9.08
N PRO A 44 11.40 -12.69 8.68
CA PRO A 44 12.08 -13.96 8.88
C PRO A 44 12.09 -14.19 10.39
N PRO A 45 11.91 -15.43 10.87
CA PRO A 45 12.12 -15.71 12.29
C PRO A 45 13.50 -15.14 12.67
N PRO A 46 13.61 -14.43 13.83
CA PRO A 46 14.88 -13.88 14.28
C PRO A 46 16.00 -14.92 14.11
N PRO A 47 17.18 -14.52 13.58
CA PRO A 47 18.26 -15.44 13.26
C PRO A 47 18.78 -16.26 14.46
N ASP A 48 18.30 -15.97 15.68
CA ASP A 48 18.59 -16.70 16.91
C ASP A 48 17.68 -17.93 17.12
N SER A 49 16.74 -18.21 16.21
CA SER A 49 15.88 -19.41 16.23
C SER A 49 16.49 -20.58 15.46
N ALA A 50 17.82 -20.65 15.34
CA ALA A 50 18.48 -21.88 14.94
C ALA A 50 18.45 -22.83 16.15
N PRO A 51 17.82 -24.02 16.05
CA PRO A 51 18.04 -25.07 17.04
C PRO A 51 19.55 -25.30 17.14
N PRO A 52 20.14 -25.45 18.35
CA PRO A 52 21.56 -25.73 18.48
C PRO A 52 21.86 -26.98 17.65
N GLU A 53 22.59 -26.74 16.58
CA GLU A 53 23.07 -27.69 15.60
C GLU A 53 23.66 -28.91 16.31
N ASN A 54 23.03 -30.07 16.10
CA ASN A 54 23.62 -31.41 16.10
C ASN A 54 25.05 -31.50 16.65
N GLN A 55 25.23 -31.36 17.97
CA GLN A 55 26.51 -31.58 18.61
C GLN A 55 26.66 -33.08 18.90
N PRO A 56 27.55 -33.82 18.20
CA PRO A 56 27.79 -35.22 18.52
C PRO A 56 28.53 -35.29 19.86
N PRO A 57 28.15 -36.18 20.80
CA PRO A 57 28.86 -36.34 22.05
C PRO A 57 30.28 -36.86 21.78
N ARG A 58 31.26 -36.14 22.36
CA ARG A 58 32.69 -36.46 22.37
C ARG A 58 32.99 -37.71 23.19
#